data_AF-A0A1X0P1P8-F1
#
_entry.id   AF-A0A1X0P1P8-F1
#
_cell.length_a   1.000
_cell.length_b   1.000
_cell.length_c   1.000
_cell.angle_alpha   90.00
_cell.angle_beta   90.00
_cell.angle_gamma   90.00
#
_symmetry.space_group_name_H-M   'P 1'
#
loop_
_entity.id
_entity.type
_entity.pdbx_description
1 polymer ?
#
loop_
_entity_poly.entity_id
_entity_poly.type
_entity_poly.pdbx_seq_one_letter_code
_entity_poly.pdbx_strand_id
1 'polypeptide(L)'
;MTLARALRVWTAPIVQLRRPHDGIRGLMAKRRFHRGDLLMSVPLDCCYFPFASREARRLRRWNRSTLFPEMPLWLLRLSPDAQEERVSLTASVSTEDNNVLNLVLSPVEAALAISVAVRYFWWEIIKLNSKEEKSKSSSMMGPLKFRSADLYVQSLPMKEHLSYGLEGPYLSTMEDEANLHSCIEQIAWNLRDCLLSYASQEEYRLYDSHPSELDAVLLAAVYVVRTRLLRMSVLHNDCTVPDRSTGVIAPVVDFLNHSAFNYSCAACVSMRKRAVVVRAARDINVGEELTLNYRGTLKQLGNSDLVGDGDWWESRYLISTEEA
;
A
#
# COMPACT_ATOMS: atom_id res chain seq x y z
N MET A 1 -2.81 -16.28 15.80
CA MET A 1 -3.00 -16.65 14.37
C MET A 1 -2.44 -15.49 13.54
N THR A 2 -1.59 -15.75 12.56
CA THR A 2 -0.89 -14.70 11.78
C THR A 2 -1.72 -14.20 10.59
N LEU A 3 -1.40 -12.99 10.08
CA LEU A 3 -2.02 -12.42 8.88
C LEU A 3 -1.97 -13.38 7.68
N ALA A 4 -0.81 -13.97 7.41
CA ALA A 4 -0.64 -14.94 6.31
C ALA A 4 -1.64 -16.10 6.40
N ARG A 5 -1.89 -16.62 7.62
CA ARG A 5 -2.89 -17.69 7.82
C ARG A 5 -4.32 -17.21 7.63
N ALA A 6 -4.64 -15.98 8.06
CA ALA A 6 -5.97 -15.39 7.87
C ALA A 6 -6.30 -15.17 6.38
N LEU A 7 -5.29 -14.80 5.60
CA LEU A 7 -5.38 -14.58 4.15
C LEU A 7 -5.15 -15.84 3.30
N ARG A 8 -4.96 -17.00 3.93
CA ARG A 8 -4.61 -18.26 3.24
C ARG A 8 -3.38 -18.14 2.33
N VAL A 9 -2.46 -17.26 2.70
CA VAL A 9 -1.18 -17.07 2.02
C VAL A 9 -0.30 -18.27 2.34
N TRP A 10 0.26 -18.87 1.29
CA TRP A 10 1.33 -19.82 1.48
C TRP A 10 2.65 -19.06 1.62
N THR A 11 3.38 -19.34 2.70
CA THR A 11 4.72 -18.79 2.94
C THR A 11 5.69 -19.93 3.24
N ALA A 12 6.88 -19.87 2.67
CA ALA A 12 7.99 -20.69 3.09
C ALA A 12 8.37 -20.40 4.56
N PRO A 13 9.23 -21.21 5.20
CA PRO A 13 9.72 -20.94 6.56
C PRO A 13 10.51 -19.63 6.64
N ILE A 14 9.80 -18.54 6.95
CA ILE A 14 10.32 -17.18 7.10
C ILE A 14 9.81 -16.57 8.41
N VAL A 15 10.42 -15.46 8.85
CA VAL A 15 10.01 -14.75 10.05
C VAL A 15 10.23 -13.25 9.90
N GLN A 16 9.30 -12.44 10.39
CA GLN A 16 9.52 -11.01 10.46
C GLN A 16 10.27 -10.66 11.74
N LEU A 17 11.40 -9.96 11.62
CA LEU A 17 12.25 -9.56 12.74
C LEU A 17 12.72 -8.11 12.54
N ARG A 18 12.99 -7.39 13.62
CA ARG A 18 13.67 -6.09 13.55
C ARG A 18 15.16 -6.32 13.30
N ARG A 19 15.73 -5.62 12.33
CA ARG A 19 17.15 -5.67 12.03
C ARG A 19 17.94 -5.07 13.21
N PRO A 20 19.04 -5.71 13.65
CA PRO A 20 19.81 -5.19 14.78
C PRO A 20 20.43 -3.81 14.55
N HIS A 21 20.76 -3.47 13.30
CA HIS A 21 21.52 -2.25 12.97
C HIS A 21 20.66 -0.99 12.84
N ASP A 22 19.41 -1.11 12.37
CA ASP A 22 18.53 0.05 12.14
C ASP A 22 17.11 -0.12 12.71
N GLY A 23 16.80 -1.25 13.34
CA GLY A 23 15.50 -1.52 13.94
C GLY A 23 14.35 -1.73 12.93
N ILE A 24 14.62 -1.66 11.62
CA ILE A 24 13.60 -1.82 10.57
C ILE A 24 13.14 -3.29 10.55
N ARG A 25 11.83 -3.52 10.40
CA ARG A 25 11.28 -4.87 10.29
C ARG A 25 11.60 -5.44 8.91
N GLY A 26 12.26 -6.59 8.85
CA GLY A 26 12.56 -7.34 7.64
C GLY A 26 12.06 -8.78 7.72
N LEU A 27 11.83 -9.41 6.58
CA LEU A 27 11.49 -10.83 6.50
C LEU A 27 12.77 -11.65 6.33
N MET A 28 13.05 -12.55 7.27
CA MET A 28 14.26 -13.35 7.34
C MET A 28 13.99 -14.81 7.01
N ALA A 29 14.92 -15.44 6.29
CA ALA A 29 14.88 -16.85 5.96
C ALA A 29 15.16 -17.72 7.21
N LYS A 30 14.27 -18.67 7.55
CA LYS A 30 14.53 -19.65 8.63
C LYS A 30 15.28 -20.89 8.17
N ARG A 31 15.43 -21.07 6.86
CA ARG A 31 16.17 -22.16 6.24
C ARG A 31 16.84 -21.67 4.96
N ARG A 32 17.75 -22.46 4.40
CA ARG A 32 18.32 -22.19 3.09
C ARG A 32 17.27 -22.37 2.00
N PHE A 33 17.29 -21.50 0.99
CA PHE A 33 16.51 -21.62 -0.23
C PHE A 33 17.43 -21.62 -1.45
N HIS A 34 17.07 -22.40 -2.45
CA HIS A 34 17.75 -22.41 -3.73
C HIS A 34 17.09 -21.43 -4.68
N ARG A 35 17.87 -20.95 -5.65
CA ARG A 35 17.35 -20.16 -6.76
C ARG A 35 16.13 -20.84 -7.39
N GLY A 36 15.05 -20.07 -7.55
CA GLY A 36 13.80 -20.52 -8.13
C GLY A 36 12.80 -21.10 -7.13
N ASP A 37 13.19 -21.36 -5.88
CA ASP A 37 12.28 -21.84 -4.84
C ASP A 37 11.09 -20.89 -4.66
N LEU A 38 9.91 -21.46 -4.42
CA LEU A 38 8.72 -20.68 -4.06
C LEU A 38 8.89 -20.18 -2.62
N LEU A 39 8.77 -18.87 -2.43
CA LEU A 39 8.88 -18.24 -1.11
C LEU A 39 7.52 -17.79 -0.58
N MET A 40 6.68 -17.23 -1.44
CA MET A 40 5.32 -16.81 -1.09
C MET A 40 4.36 -17.00 -2.25
N SER A 41 3.08 -17.23 -1.92
CA SER A 41 1.97 -17.20 -2.87
C SER A 41 0.77 -16.55 -2.19
N VAL A 42 0.47 -15.31 -2.58
CA VAL A 42 -0.65 -14.51 -2.07
C VAL A 42 -1.81 -14.56 -3.06
N PRO A 43 -2.99 -15.08 -2.68
CA PRO A 43 -4.18 -15.07 -3.52
C PRO A 43 -4.56 -13.66 -4.00
N LEU A 44 -4.98 -13.52 -5.28
CA LEU A 44 -5.36 -12.21 -5.83
C LEU A 44 -6.63 -11.62 -5.21
N ASP A 45 -7.46 -12.43 -4.56
CA ASP A 45 -8.65 -11.98 -3.81
C ASP A 45 -8.30 -11.26 -2.49
N CYS A 46 -7.02 -11.14 -2.16
CA CYS A 46 -6.51 -10.35 -1.05
C CYS A 46 -5.61 -9.19 -1.53
N CYS A 47 -5.42 -9.03 -2.84
CA CYS A 47 -4.56 -8.02 -3.44
C CYS A 47 -5.38 -6.88 -4.07
N TYR A 48 -4.71 -5.76 -4.26
CA TYR A 48 -5.25 -4.58 -4.92
C TYR A 48 -4.36 -4.13 -6.07
N PHE A 49 -4.99 -3.59 -7.11
CA PHE A 49 -4.38 -3.17 -8.37
C PHE A 49 -4.78 -1.72 -8.70
N PRO A 50 -4.11 -0.73 -8.07
CA PRO A 50 -4.29 0.70 -8.30
C PRO A 50 -4.27 1.15 -9.76
N PHE A 51 -3.28 0.65 -10.52
CA PHE A 51 -2.99 1.08 -11.89
C PHE A 51 -3.05 -0.10 -12.86
N ALA A 52 -4.12 -0.90 -12.81
CA ALA A 52 -4.30 -2.05 -13.68
C ALA A 52 -4.22 -1.64 -15.18
N SER A 53 -3.20 -2.14 -15.87
CA SER A 53 -2.90 -1.90 -17.30
C SER A 53 -3.99 -2.47 -18.26
N ARG A 54 -3.95 -2.05 -19.55
CA ARG A 54 -4.92 -2.18 -20.68
C ARG A 54 -5.86 -3.41 -20.71
N GLU A 55 -5.54 -4.59 -20.17
CA GLU A 55 -6.53 -5.64 -19.82
C GLU A 55 -7.27 -5.36 -18.49
N ALA A 56 -7.57 -4.09 -18.27
CA ALA A 56 -7.86 -3.55 -16.95
C ALA A 56 -9.13 -4.14 -16.31
N ARG A 57 -10.05 -4.73 -17.08
CA ARG A 57 -11.27 -5.35 -16.51
C ARG A 57 -10.95 -6.60 -15.68
N ARG A 58 -9.96 -7.41 -16.09
CA ARG A 58 -9.65 -8.69 -15.43
C ARG A 58 -8.89 -8.52 -14.12
N LEU A 59 -8.04 -7.50 -14.03
CA LEU A 59 -7.33 -7.17 -12.80
C LEU A 59 -8.18 -6.30 -11.86
N ARG A 60 -8.89 -5.27 -12.38
CA ARG A 60 -9.74 -4.40 -11.55
C ARG A 60 -10.86 -5.13 -10.81
N ARG A 61 -11.33 -6.28 -11.31
CA ARG A 61 -12.33 -7.08 -10.57
C ARG A 61 -11.82 -7.50 -9.18
N TRP A 62 -10.50 -7.67 -9.04
CA TRP A 62 -9.87 -8.01 -7.78
C TRP A 62 -9.76 -6.82 -6.84
N ASN A 63 -9.97 -5.57 -7.29
CA ASN A 63 -10.03 -4.41 -6.39
C ASN A 63 -11.30 -4.42 -5.53
N ARG A 64 -12.32 -5.20 -5.92
CA ARG A 64 -13.50 -5.49 -5.10
C ARG A 64 -13.22 -6.61 -4.08
N SER A 65 -11.96 -6.93 -3.84
CA SER A 65 -11.52 -7.97 -2.91
C SER A 65 -11.90 -7.69 -1.47
N THR A 66 -11.91 -8.77 -0.68
CA THR A 66 -12.49 -8.84 0.68
C THR A 66 -11.51 -8.50 1.80
N LEU A 67 -10.31 -7.97 1.52
CA LEU A 67 -9.38 -7.65 2.63
C LEU A 67 -10.03 -6.62 3.57
N PHE A 68 -10.66 -5.59 3.02
CA PHE A 68 -11.49 -4.62 3.75
C PHE A 68 -12.96 -4.71 3.28
N PRO A 69 -13.92 -5.04 4.16
CA PRO A 69 -15.34 -5.08 3.84
C PRO A 69 -15.92 -3.76 3.31
N GLU A 70 -15.39 -2.63 3.76
CA GLU A 70 -15.80 -1.27 3.38
C GLU A 70 -15.22 -0.82 2.04
N MET A 71 -14.28 -1.56 1.46
CA MET A 71 -13.61 -1.20 0.22
C MET A 71 -14.57 -0.91 -0.95
N PRO A 72 -15.63 -1.72 -1.21
CA PRO A 72 -16.54 -1.44 -2.32
C PRO A 72 -17.30 -0.12 -2.17
N LEU A 73 -17.62 0.28 -0.94
CA LEU A 73 -18.27 1.56 -0.64
C LEU A 73 -17.33 2.70 -1.06
N TRP A 74 -16.10 2.71 -0.56
CA TRP A 74 -15.14 3.77 -0.86
C TRP A 74 -14.77 3.82 -2.34
N LEU A 75 -14.61 2.66 -2.99
CA LEU A 75 -14.36 2.61 -4.44
C LEU A 75 -15.51 3.22 -5.26
N LEU A 76 -16.76 3.07 -4.81
CA LEU A 76 -17.90 3.71 -5.47
C LEU A 76 -17.84 5.24 -5.31
N ARG A 77 -17.54 5.73 -4.11
CA ARG A 77 -17.51 7.16 -3.79
C ARG A 77 -16.34 7.90 -4.43
N LEU A 78 -15.19 7.25 -4.49
CA LEU A 78 -13.95 7.81 -5.02
C LEU A 78 -13.78 7.53 -6.53
N SER A 79 -14.77 6.88 -7.15
CA SER A 79 -14.75 6.62 -8.59
C SER A 79 -14.86 7.94 -9.36
N PRO A 80 -14.11 8.12 -10.46
CA PRO A 80 -14.31 9.26 -11.36
C PRO A 80 -15.73 9.30 -11.97
N ASP A 81 -16.43 8.16 -11.99
CA ASP A 81 -17.81 8.01 -12.46
C ASP A 81 -18.86 8.23 -11.35
N ALA A 82 -18.47 8.64 -10.15
CA ALA A 82 -19.42 8.95 -9.07
C ALA A 82 -20.34 10.10 -9.50
N GLN A 83 -21.64 9.98 -9.19
CA GLN A 83 -22.67 10.96 -9.56
C GLN A 83 -22.70 12.18 -8.62
N GLU A 84 -22.13 12.05 -7.42
CA GLU A 84 -22.03 13.10 -6.41
C GLU A 84 -20.75 13.94 -6.61
N GLU A 85 -20.52 14.96 -5.78
CA GLU A 85 -19.33 15.81 -5.85
C GLU A 85 -18.04 14.97 -5.91
N ARG A 86 -17.25 15.19 -6.96
CA ARG A 86 -16.04 14.41 -7.21
C ARG A 86 -14.97 14.79 -6.21
N VAL A 87 -14.54 13.82 -5.41
CA VAL A 87 -13.37 13.98 -4.52
C VAL A 87 -12.12 14.15 -5.39
N SER A 88 -11.40 15.26 -5.20
CA SER A 88 -10.13 15.47 -5.90
C SER A 88 -9.05 14.56 -5.31
N LEU A 89 -8.62 13.57 -6.10
CA LEU A 89 -7.50 12.68 -5.78
C LEU A 89 -6.18 13.13 -6.42
N THR A 90 -6.17 14.37 -6.90
CA THR A 90 -5.03 15.00 -7.53
C THR A 90 -4.72 16.28 -6.76
N ALA A 91 -3.44 16.49 -6.47
CA ALA A 91 -2.92 17.70 -5.87
C ALA A 91 -1.68 18.13 -6.64
N SER A 92 -1.55 19.44 -6.86
CA SER A 92 -0.42 20.01 -7.57
C SER A 92 0.15 21.20 -6.82
N VAL A 93 1.47 21.31 -6.81
CA VAL A 93 2.19 22.42 -6.21
C VAL A 93 3.21 22.95 -7.21
N SER A 94 3.29 24.27 -7.31
CA SER A 94 4.34 24.93 -8.10
C SER A 94 5.59 25.05 -7.24
N THR A 95 6.71 24.59 -7.76
CA THR A 95 8.02 24.74 -7.12
C THR A 95 8.59 26.13 -7.41
N GLU A 96 9.64 26.53 -6.67
CA GLU A 96 10.31 27.82 -6.86
C GLU A 96 10.92 27.96 -8.27
N ASP A 97 11.29 26.85 -8.90
CA ASP A 97 11.79 26.76 -10.28
C ASP A 97 10.71 26.88 -11.37
N ASN A 98 9.47 27.25 -11.00
CA ASN A 98 8.29 27.24 -11.89
C ASN A 98 7.94 25.86 -12.48
N ASN A 99 8.42 24.77 -11.88
CA ASN A 99 7.96 23.43 -12.22
C ASN A 99 6.65 23.13 -11.47
N VAL A 100 5.77 22.33 -12.06
CA VAL A 100 4.55 21.89 -11.39
C VAL A 100 4.71 20.43 -11.03
N LEU A 101 4.80 20.15 -9.73
CA LEU A 101 4.75 18.79 -9.21
C LEU A 101 3.29 18.39 -9.07
N ASN A 102 2.92 17.28 -9.70
CA ASN A 102 1.56 16.74 -9.67
C ASN A 102 1.55 15.36 -9.01
N LEU A 103 0.73 15.21 -7.99
CA LEU A 103 0.52 13.97 -7.28
C LEU A 103 -0.88 13.44 -7.57
N VAL A 104 -0.93 12.22 -8.11
CA VAL A 104 -2.19 11.51 -8.35
C VAL A 104 -2.26 10.27 -7.46
N LEU A 105 -3.36 10.14 -6.72
CA LEU A 105 -3.73 8.96 -5.96
C LEU A 105 -4.83 8.20 -6.72
N SER A 106 -4.67 6.90 -6.95
CA SER A 106 -5.75 6.12 -7.55
C SER A 106 -6.93 5.98 -6.58
N PRO A 107 -8.17 5.79 -7.08
CA PRO A 107 -9.33 5.48 -6.23
C PRO A 107 -9.12 4.27 -5.31
N VAL A 108 -8.27 3.32 -5.73
CA VAL A 108 -7.95 2.13 -4.95
C VAL A 108 -7.01 2.47 -3.79
N GLU A 109 -5.96 3.24 -4.03
CA GLU A 109 -5.08 3.70 -2.95
C GLU A 109 -5.86 4.57 -1.96
N ALA A 110 -6.69 5.49 -2.45
CA ALA A 110 -7.53 6.35 -1.63
C ALA A 110 -8.52 5.53 -0.78
N ALA A 111 -9.22 4.57 -1.37
CA ALA A 111 -10.14 3.69 -0.65
C ALA A 111 -9.42 2.83 0.42
N LEU A 112 -8.21 2.35 0.12
CA LEU A 112 -7.38 1.65 1.10
C LEU A 112 -6.92 2.56 2.22
N ALA A 113 -6.50 3.79 1.91
CA ALA A 113 -6.07 4.77 2.90
C ALA A 113 -7.20 5.08 3.87
N ILE A 114 -8.42 5.35 3.38
CA ILE A 114 -9.60 5.54 4.25
C ILE A 114 -9.86 4.28 5.09
N SER A 115 -9.86 3.09 4.49
CA SER A 115 -10.15 1.84 5.22
C SER A 115 -9.13 1.56 6.34
N VAL A 116 -7.83 1.79 6.08
CA VAL A 116 -6.75 1.68 7.07
C VAL A 116 -6.92 2.74 8.16
N ALA A 117 -7.14 4.00 7.76
CA ALA A 117 -7.26 5.13 8.67
C ALA A 117 -8.42 4.95 9.64
N VAL A 118 -9.62 4.69 9.13
CA VAL A 118 -10.82 4.53 9.94
C VAL A 118 -10.66 3.36 10.90
N ARG A 119 -10.20 2.19 10.43
CA ARG A 119 -9.96 1.05 11.33
C ARG A 119 -8.94 1.36 12.41
N TYR A 120 -7.84 2.02 12.06
CA TYR A 120 -6.83 2.41 13.05
C TYR A 120 -7.39 3.40 14.07
N PHE A 121 -8.13 4.42 13.61
CA PHE A 121 -8.75 5.44 14.45
C PHE A 121 -9.73 4.83 15.46
N TRP A 122 -10.65 4.00 14.99
CA TRP A 122 -11.65 3.36 15.85
C TRP A 122 -11.03 2.40 16.87
N TRP A 123 -9.93 1.75 16.51
CA TRP A 123 -9.32 0.76 17.36
C TRP A 123 -8.34 1.36 18.38
N GLU A 124 -7.48 2.30 17.96
CA GLU A 124 -6.42 2.86 18.80
C GLU A 124 -6.83 4.16 19.51
N ILE A 125 -7.61 5.03 18.85
CA ILE A 125 -7.99 6.35 19.39
C ILE A 125 -9.30 6.22 20.17
N ILE A 126 -10.38 5.76 19.50
CA ILE A 126 -11.70 5.65 20.14
C ILE A 126 -11.76 4.48 21.13
N LYS A 127 -10.96 3.43 20.94
CA LYS A 127 -10.94 2.20 21.76
C LYS A 127 -12.34 1.62 21.97
N LEU A 128 -12.91 1.07 20.90
CA LEU A 128 -14.11 0.22 20.99
C LEU A 128 -13.86 -0.96 21.94
N ASN A 129 -14.23 -0.80 23.21
CA ASN A 129 -14.10 -1.85 24.21
C ASN A 129 -15.12 -2.95 23.94
N SER A 130 -14.63 -4.17 23.68
CA SER A 130 -15.41 -5.42 23.61
C SER A 130 -16.29 -5.73 24.85
N LYS A 131 -16.23 -4.92 25.90
CA LYS A 131 -17.08 -5.04 27.09
C LYS A 131 -18.44 -4.32 26.95
N GLU A 132 -18.57 -3.32 26.07
CA GLU A 132 -19.84 -2.60 25.85
C GLU A 132 -20.79 -3.35 24.90
N GLU A 133 -20.28 -4.30 24.11
CA GLU A 133 -21.05 -5.15 23.20
C GLU A 133 -22.00 -6.15 23.90
N LYS A 134 -21.98 -6.23 25.24
CA LYS A 134 -23.01 -6.96 25.98
C LYS A 134 -24.33 -6.19 26.08
N SER A 135 -24.39 -4.93 25.64
CA SER A 135 -25.64 -4.19 25.49
C SER A 135 -26.17 -4.34 24.06
N LYS A 136 -27.34 -4.99 23.93
CA LYS A 136 -27.97 -5.40 22.66
C LYS A 136 -28.53 -4.24 21.80
N SER A 137 -28.06 -3.01 21.97
CA SER A 137 -28.61 -1.85 21.25
C SER A 137 -27.58 -0.77 20.89
N SER A 138 -26.28 -1.03 20.98
CA SER A 138 -25.30 -0.14 20.35
C SER A 138 -25.47 -0.23 18.84
N SER A 139 -25.78 0.87 18.17
CA SER A 139 -25.56 0.97 16.72
C SER A 139 -24.13 0.48 16.42
N MET A 140 -23.94 -0.33 15.37
CA MET A 140 -22.60 -0.70 14.93
C MET A 140 -21.92 0.55 14.38
N MET A 141 -21.31 1.34 15.26
CA MET A 141 -20.50 2.49 14.86
C MET A 141 -19.13 2.00 14.41
N GLY A 142 -18.58 2.64 13.37
CA GLY A 142 -17.27 2.31 12.83
C GLY A 142 -17.24 1.01 12.01
N PRO A 143 -16.03 0.59 11.59
CA PRO A 143 -15.87 -0.54 10.67
C PRO A 143 -16.36 -1.86 11.26
N LEU A 144 -17.01 -2.67 10.42
CA LEU A 144 -17.36 -4.05 10.77
C LEU A 144 -16.11 -4.83 11.18
N LYS A 145 -16.22 -5.59 12.28
CA LYS A 145 -15.15 -6.47 12.75
C LYS A 145 -14.78 -7.47 11.65
N PHE A 146 -13.54 -7.41 11.19
CA PHE A 146 -13.07 -8.28 10.13
C PHE A 146 -11.61 -8.62 10.34
N ARG A 147 -11.39 -9.81 10.89
CA ARG A 147 -10.09 -10.23 11.40
C ARG A 147 -8.93 -10.02 10.43
N SER A 148 -9.13 -10.29 9.15
CA SER A 148 -8.07 -10.14 8.14
C SER A 148 -7.69 -8.68 7.90
N ALA A 149 -8.67 -7.77 7.87
CA ALA A 149 -8.44 -6.32 7.79
C ALA A 149 -7.69 -5.86 9.04
N ASP A 150 -8.18 -6.26 10.22
CA ASP A 150 -7.62 -5.83 11.50
C ASP A 150 -6.17 -6.31 11.64
N LEU A 151 -5.89 -7.57 11.29
CA LEU A 151 -4.52 -8.10 11.26
C LEU A 151 -3.62 -7.39 10.23
N TYR A 152 -4.17 -6.91 9.11
CA TYR A 152 -3.40 -6.16 8.14
C TYR A 152 -3.07 -4.77 8.68
N VAL A 153 -4.04 -4.03 9.22
CA VAL A 153 -3.81 -2.72 9.86
C VAL A 153 -2.77 -2.84 11.00
N GLN A 154 -2.83 -3.89 11.81
CA GLN A 154 -1.83 -4.20 12.85
C GLN A 154 -0.41 -4.38 12.34
N SER A 155 -0.27 -4.90 11.12
CA SER A 155 1.03 -5.16 10.52
C SER A 155 1.64 -3.91 9.88
N LEU A 156 0.84 -2.86 9.66
CA LEU A 156 1.29 -1.59 9.11
C LEU A 156 1.99 -0.74 10.18
N PRO A 157 3.03 0.02 9.81
CA PRO A 157 3.79 0.86 10.74
C PRO A 157 3.08 2.19 11.07
N MET A 158 1.76 2.18 11.25
CA MET A 158 0.96 3.39 11.49
C MET A 158 1.43 4.14 12.75
N LYS A 159 1.60 3.40 13.86
CA LYS A 159 2.05 3.97 15.13
C LYS A 159 3.43 4.62 15.01
N GLU A 160 4.36 3.96 14.32
CA GLU A 160 5.67 4.53 14.06
C GLU A 160 5.57 5.84 13.28
N HIS A 161 4.80 5.88 12.18
CA HIS A 161 4.60 7.09 11.36
C HIS A 161 3.98 8.24 12.14
N LEU A 162 2.99 7.95 12.99
CA LEU A 162 2.38 8.97 13.87
C LEU A 162 3.34 9.47 14.95
N SER A 163 4.27 8.64 15.43
CA SER A 163 5.20 9.01 16.50
C SER A 163 6.40 9.84 16.05
N TYR A 164 6.85 9.68 14.79
CA TYR A 164 8.03 10.39 14.27
C TYR A 164 7.71 11.78 13.73
N GLY A 165 6.43 12.10 13.50
CA GLY A 165 6.05 13.21 12.65
C GLY A 165 6.26 12.84 11.18
N LEU A 166 5.24 13.04 10.35
CA LEU A 166 5.26 12.62 8.94
C LEU A 166 6.17 13.49 8.07
N GLU A 167 6.66 14.60 8.63
CA GLU A 167 7.69 15.47 8.05
C GLU A 167 9.10 14.86 8.16
N GLY A 168 9.34 13.96 9.12
CA GLY A 168 10.65 13.36 9.40
C GLY A 168 11.38 12.76 8.19
N PRO A 169 10.70 12.00 7.30
CA PRO A 169 11.29 11.44 6.08
C PRO A 169 11.44 12.42 4.91
N TYR A 170 10.84 13.61 4.99
CA TYR A 170 10.82 14.66 3.94
C TYR A 170 11.54 15.94 4.35
N LEU A 171 12.15 15.94 5.54
CA LEU A 171 13.19 16.88 5.95
C LEU A 171 14.50 16.60 5.20
N SER A 172 14.44 16.38 3.89
CA SER A 172 15.63 16.48 3.06
C SER A 172 15.85 17.94 2.67
N THR A 173 17.09 18.27 2.34
CA THR A 173 17.51 19.55 1.79
C THR A 173 17.01 19.80 0.36
N MET A 174 16.10 18.96 -0.15
CA MET A 174 15.56 19.04 -1.50
C MET A 174 14.10 19.50 -1.46
N GLU A 175 13.85 20.70 -1.99
CA GLU A 175 12.56 21.39 -1.99
C GLU A 175 11.40 20.54 -2.56
N ASP A 176 11.71 19.61 -3.46
CA ASP A 176 10.74 18.70 -4.07
C ASP A 176 10.03 17.76 -3.06
N GLU A 177 10.69 17.41 -1.95
CA GLU A 177 10.13 16.53 -0.93
C GLU A 177 9.12 17.23 -0.01
N ALA A 178 9.37 18.49 0.35
CA ALA A 178 8.42 19.31 1.11
C ALA A 178 7.18 19.67 0.28
N ASN A 179 7.39 19.98 -1.00
CA ASN A 179 6.32 20.23 -1.96
C ASN A 179 5.42 19.00 -2.13
N LEU A 180 6.01 17.81 -2.20
CA LEU A 180 5.26 16.57 -2.24
C LEU A 180 4.46 16.31 -0.96
N HIS A 181 5.03 16.56 0.22
CA HIS A 181 4.31 16.43 1.48
C HIS A 181 3.02 17.26 1.46
N SER A 182 3.12 18.51 1.02
CA SER A 182 1.97 19.41 0.86
C SER A 182 0.90 18.85 -0.07
N CYS A 183 1.28 18.21 -1.19
CA CYS A 183 0.33 17.51 -2.06
C CYS A 183 -0.37 16.33 -1.37
N ILE A 184 0.36 15.57 -0.54
CA ILE A 184 -0.20 14.44 0.21
C ILE A 184 -1.18 14.94 1.28
N GLU A 185 -0.86 16.03 1.97
CA GLU A 185 -1.75 16.70 2.93
C GLU A 185 -3.05 17.15 2.27
N GLN A 186 -2.98 17.82 1.12
CA GLN A 186 -4.17 18.25 0.38
C GLN A 186 -5.07 17.06 0.02
N ILE A 187 -4.49 15.96 -0.47
CA ILE A 187 -5.26 14.74 -0.76
C ILE A 187 -5.86 14.18 0.54
N ALA A 188 -5.12 14.15 1.65
CA ALA A 188 -5.63 13.65 2.92
C ALA A 188 -6.83 14.47 3.43
N TRP A 189 -6.81 15.80 3.28
CA TRP A 189 -7.97 16.66 3.58
C TRP A 189 -9.18 16.34 2.69
N ASN A 190 -8.98 16.14 1.39
CA ASN A 190 -10.07 15.74 0.50
C ASN A 190 -10.68 14.37 0.90
N LEU A 191 -9.84 13.43 1.36
CA LEU A 191 -10.32 12.14 1.87
C LEU A 191 -11.08 12.29 3.20
N ARG A 192 -10.67 13.22 4.07
CA ARG A 192 -11.38 13.56 5.31
C ARG A 192 -12.77 14.10 5.00
N ASP A 193 -12.87 15.07 4.11
CA ASP A 193 -14.17 15.67 3.73
C ASP A 193 -15.11 14.62 3.11
N CYS A 194 -14.57 13.72 2.28
CA CYS A 194 -15.29 12.57 1.76
C CYS A 194 -15.79 11.66 2.90
N LEU A 195 -14.92 11.26 3.83
CA LEU A 195 -15.28 10.42 4.97
C LEU A 195 -16.40 11.05 5.80
N LEU A 196 -16.28 12.33 6.14
CA LEU A 196 -17.24 13.06 6.96
C LEU A 196 -18.60 13.22 6.27
N SER A 197 -18.61 13.40 4.95
CA SER A 197 -19.85 13.51 4.15
C SER A 197 -20.70 12.25 4.16
N TYR A 198 -20.08 11.08 4.40
CA TYR A 198 -20.77 9.78 4.46
C TYR A 198 -20.85 9.17 5.86
N ALA A 199 -20.32 9.87 6.88
CA ALA A 199 -20.43 9.43 8.26
C ALA A 199 -21.88 9.58 8.75
N SER A 200 -22.34 8.62 9.55
CA SER A 200 -23.58 8.82 10.33
C SER A 200 -23.41 9.99 11.30
N GLN A 201 -24.52 10.55 11.80
CA GLN A 201 -24.43 11.68 12.72
C GLN A 201 -23.65 11.34 14.01
N GLU A 202 -23.77 10.10 14.48
CA GLU A 202 -23.03 9.59 15.63
C GLU A 202 -21.52 9.47 15.33
N GLU A 203 -21.16 8.92 14.17
CA GLU A 203 -19.75 8.81 13.75
C GLU A 203 -19.12 10.18 13.52
N TYR A 204 -19.85 11.09 12.87
CA TYR A 204 -19.41 12.47 12.64
C TYR A 204 -19.03 13.14 13.96
N ARG A 205 -19.88 13.04 15.00
CA ARG A 205 -19.58 13.64 16.31
C ARG A 205 -18.30 13.10 16.95
N LEU A 206 -17.97 11.83 16.72
CA LEU A 206 -16.75 11.21 17.26
C LEU A 206 -15.50 11.62 16.48
N TYR A 207 -15.63 11.79 15.16
CA TYR A 207 -14.58 12.35 14.32
C TYR A 207 -14.33 13.82 14.66
N ASP A 208 -15.40 14.59 14.84
CA ASP A 208 -15.36 16.02 15.20
C ASP A 208 -14.81 16.26 16.61
N SER A 209 -14.94 15.29 17.53
CA SER A 209 -14.32 15.39 18.85
C SER A 209 -12.82 15.07 18.86
N HIS A 210 -12.27 14.50 17.79
CA HIS A 210 -10.82 14.17 17.64
C HIS A 210 -10.29 14.53 16.24
N PRO A 211 -10.44 15.79 15.80
CA PRO A 211 -10.19 16.16 14.41
C PRO A 211 -8.69 16.05 14.07
N SER A 212 -7.81 16.50 14.97
CA SER A 212 -6.36 16.44 14.76
C SER A 212 -5.83 15.02 14.66
N GLU A 213 -6.37 14.09 15.46
CA GLU A 213 -5.98 12.69 15.41
C GLU A 213 -6.52 12.00 14.14
N LEU A 214 -7.73 12.35 13.69
CA LEU A 214 -8.27 11.85 12.44
C LEU A 214 -7.41 12.30 11.24
N ASP A 215 -7.06 13.58 11.21
CA ASP A 215 -6.23 14.16 10.14
C ASP A 215 -4.85 13.49 10.09
N ALA A 216 -4.19 13.34 11.24
CA ALA A 216 -2.89 12.68 11.33
C ALA A 216 -2.96 11.20 10.89
N VAL A 217 -4.03 10.49 11.26
CA VAL A 217 -4.22 9.08 10.88
C VAL A 217 -4.52 8.92 9.39
N LEU A 218 -5.32 9.80 8.79
CA LEU A 218 -5.57 9.81 7.34
C LEU A 218 -4.29 10.10 6.57
N LEU A 219 -3.54 11.12 6.99
CA LEU A 219 -2.26 11.48 6.38
C LEU A 219 -1.26 10.32 6.45
N ALA A 220 -1.10 9.71 7.63
CA ALA A 220 -0.24 8.54 7.81
C ALA A 220 -0.69 7.35 6.96
N ALA A 221 -1.99 7.13 6.81
CA ALA A 221 -2.52 6.03 6.01
C ALA A 221 -2.20 6.22 4.52
N VAL A 222 -2.28 7.45 3.99
CA VAL A 222 -1.89 7.74 2.59
C VAL A 222 -0.41 7.41 2.38
N TYR A 223 0.47 7.85 3.27
CA TYR A 223 1.90 7.50 3.23
C TYR A 223 2.14 6.00 3.26
N VAL A 224 1.54 5.32 4.23
CA VAL A 224 1.73 3.89 4.42
C VAL A 224 1.20 3.08 3.23
N VAL A 225 0.03 3.42 2.70
CA VAL A 225 -0.54 2.72 1.54
C VAL A 225 0.32 2.94 0.30
N ARG A 226 0.71 4.19 0.04
CA ARG A 226 1.48 4.53 -1.17
C ARG A 226 2.87 3.90 -1.16
N THR A 227 3.52 3.82 0.00
CA THR A 227 4.85 3.17 0.15
C THR A 227 4.80 1.64 -0.02
N ARG A 228 3.61 1.03 0.01
CA ARG A 228 3.39 -0.42 -0.18
C ARG A 228 3.00 -0.80 -1.60
N LEU A 229 2.88 0.17 -2.50
CA LEU A 229 2.64 -0.09 -3.91
C LEU A 229 3.89 -0.67 -4.58
N LEU A 230 3.79 -1.91 -5.05
CA LEU A 230 4.87 -2.61 -5.75
C LEU A 230 4.60 -2.64 -7.26
N ARG A 231 5.64 -2.42 -8.07
CA ARG A 231 5.56 -2.65 -9.52
C ARG A 231 5.93 -4.10 -9.83
N MET A 232 5.02 -4.84 -10.46
CA MET A 232 5.21 -6.25 -10.80
C MET A 232 4.82 -6.54 -12.24
N SER A 233 5.50 -7.47 -12.89
CA SER A 233 5.08 -8.01 -14.19
C SER A 233 3.86 -8.91 -14.05
N VAL A 234 3.03 -8.95 -15.08
CA VAL A 234 1.84 -9.82 -15.13
C VAL A 234 2.10 -10.96 -16.11
N LEU A 235 2.01 -12.19 -15.61
CA LEU A 235 2.15 -13.41 -16.40
C LEU A 235 0.76 -13.93 -16.79
N HIS A 236 0.40 -13.71 -18.06
CA HIS A 236 -0.82 -14.22 -18.68
C HIS A 236 -0.64 -15.67 -19.16
N ASN A 237 -1.75 -16.41 -19.31
CA ASN A 237 -1.71 -17.83 -19.68
C ASN A 237 -1.13 -18.09 -21.08
N ASP A 238 -1.27 -17.12 -21.99
CA ASP A 238 -1.10 -17.33 -23.43
C ASP A 238 0.03 -16.48 -24.05
N CYS A 239 0.72 -15.68 -23.24
CA CYS A 239 1.80 -14.80 -23.72
C CYS A 239 3.16 -15.33 -23.26
N THR A 240 4.04 -15.65 -24.22
CA THR A 240 5.46 -15.95 -24.00
C THR A 240 6.28 -14.69 -23.66
N VAL A 241 5.69 -13.51 -23.86
CA VAL A 241 6.25 -12.22 -23.47
C VAL A 241 5.59 -11.80 -22.16
N PRO A 242 6.35 -11.54 -21.07
CA PRO A 242 5.77 -11.02 -19.83
C PRO A 242 5.05 -9.72 -20.14
N ASP A 243 3.75 -9.71 -19.88
CA ASP A 243 2.92 -8.55 -20.15
C ASP A 243 3.23 -7.46 -19.11
N ARG A 244 3.08 -6.24 -19.58
CA ARG A 244 3.25 -4.92 -18.94
C ARG A 244 3.29 -4.94 -17.41
N SER A 245 4.20 -4.15 -16.83
CA SER A 245 4.23 -3.91 -15.39
C SER A 245 2.92 -3.28 -14.90
N THR A 246 2.49 -3.65 -13.68
CA THR A 246 1.33 -3.07 -13.02
C THR A 246 1.63 -2.78 -11.55
N GLY A 247 0.95 -1.79 -10.98
CA GLY A 247 0.99 -1.50 -9.56
C GLY A 247 0.14 -2.50 -8.77
N VAL A 248 0.71 -3.10 -7.74
CA VAL A 248 0.07 -4.11 -6.88
C VAL A 248 0.35 -3.78 -5.41
N ILE A 249 -0.70 -3.80 -4.59
CA ILE A 249 -0.58 -3.88 -3.14
C ILE A 249 -0.93 -5.33 -2.78
N ALA A 250 0.06 -6.06 -2.26
CA ALA A 250 -0.05 -7.48 -1.96
C ALA A 250 0.35 -7.71 -0.49
N PRO A 251 -0.63 -7.94 0.41
CA PRO A 251 -0.34 -8.16 1.82
C PRO A 251 0.71 -9.26 2.03
N VAL A 252 1.59 -9.07 3.01
CA VAL A 252 2.74 -9.95 3.33
C VAL A 252 3.93 -9.77 2.37
N VAL A 253 3.67 -9.67 1.06
CA VAL A 253 4.73 -9.39 0.07
C VAL A 253 5.22 -7.96 0.20
N ASP A 254 4.31 -7.04 0.50
CA ASP A 254 4.56 -5.64 0.77
C ASP A 254 5.42 -5.39 2.03
N PHE A 255 5.78 -6.41 2.82
CA PHE A 255 6.74 -6.33 3.93
C PHE A 255 8.19 -6.66 3.53
N LEU A 256 8.44 -7.10 2.29
CA LEU A 256 9.79 -7.34 1.79
C LEU A 256 10.47 -6.00 1.57
N ASN A 257 11.64 -5.79 2.18
CA ASN A 257 12.38 -4.54 2.03
C ASN A 257 13.04 -4.40 0.65
N HIS A 258 13.45 -3.18 0.31
CA HIS A 258 14.14 -2.89 -0.93
C HIS A 258 15.62 -3.30 -0.92
N SER A 259 16.11 -3.87 -2.01
CA SER A 259 17.53 -3.89 -2.37
C SER A 259 17.70 -3.61 -3.86
N ALA A 260 18.57 -2.68 -4.22
CA ALA A 260 18.79 -2.28 -5.62
C ALA A 260 19.67 -3.28 -6.38
N PHE A 261 20.76 -3.75 -5.77
CA PHE A 261 21.81 -4.51 -6.47
C PHE A 261 21.84 -6.01 -6.16
N ASN A 262 21.41 -6.41 -4.96
CA ASN A 262 21.51 -7.81 -4.51
C ASN A 262 20.19 -8.33 -3.92
N TYR A 263 19.09 -8.02 -4.59
CA TYR A 263 17.77 -8.49 -4.18
C TYR A 263 17.71 -10.02 -4.21
N SER A 264 17.16 -10.61 -3.16
CA SER A 264 17.09 -12.06 -3.02
C SER A 264 15.83 -12.66 -3.65
N CYS A 265 14.82 -11.85 -3.93
CA CYS A 265 13.50 -12.30 -4.38
C CYS A 265 13.08 -11.67 -5.72
N ALA A 266 12.30 -12.41 -6.51
CA ALA A 266 11.56 -11.90 -7.66
C ALA A 266 10.06 -12.13 -7.44
N ALA A 267 9.24 -11.15 -7.79
CA ALA A 267 7.79 -11.18 -7.61
C ALA A 267 7.07 -10.93 -8.94
N CYS A 268 5.95 -11.62 -9.15
CA CYS A 268 5.09 -11.42 -10.31
C CYS A 268 3.63 -11.72 -9.99
N VAL A 269 2.72 -11.17 -10.80
CA VAL A 269 1.30 -11.50 -10.77
C VAL A 269 1.09 -12.68 -11.73
N SER A 270 0.73 -13.85 -11.20
CA SER A 270 0.43 -15.03 -12.03
C SER A 270 -1.08 -15.15 -12.23
N MET A 271 -1.55 -14.87 -13.44
CA MET A 271 -2.97 -15.04 -13.78
C MET A 271 -3.38 -16.51 -13.78
N ARG A 272 -2.47 -17.41 -14.20
CA ARG A 272 -2.67 -18.86 -14.15
C ARG A 272 -2.93 -19.37 -12.74
N LYS A 273 -2.11 -18.93 -11.78
CA LYS A 273 -2.22 -19.34 -10.37
C LYS A 273 -3.24 -18.50 -9.60
N ARG A 274 -3.74 -17.41 -10.19
CA ARG A 274 -4.56 -16.40 -9.50
C ARG A 274 -3.92 -15.97 -8.19
N ALA A 275 -2.61 -15.69 -8.24
CA ALA A 275 -1.84 -15.27 -7.08
C ALA A 275 -0.68 -14.33 -7.47
N VAL A 276 -0.27 -13.47 -6.53
CA VAL A 276 1.06 -12.87 -6.52
C VAL A 276 2.03 -13.92 -6.00
N VAL A 277 3.07 -14.18 -6.78
CA VAL A 277 4.04 -15.24 -6.52
C VAL A 277 5.41 -14.61 -6.30
N VAL A 278 6.05 -15.00 -5.20
CA VAL A 278 7.43 -14.62 -4.88
C VAL A 278 8.32 -15.85 -4.95
N ARG A 279 9.43 -15.77 -5.68
CA ARG A 279 10.45 -16.81 -5.79
C ARG A 279 11.82 -16.27 -5.44
N ALA A 280 12.70 -17.16 -5.00
CA ALA A 280 14.11 -16.84 -4.80
C ALA A 280 14.78 -16.50 -6.14
N ALA A 281 15.34 -15.29 -6.28
CA ALA A 281 16.06 -14.86 -7.47
C ALA A 281 17.47 -15.47 -7.55
N ARG A 282 18.02 -15.83 -6.38
CA ARG A 282 19.30 -16.49 -6.16
C ARG A 282 19.21 -17.41 -4.93
N ASP A 283 20.27 -18.13 -4.62
CA ASP A 283 20.37 -18.84 -3.35
C ASP A 283 20.30 -17.86 -2.16
N ILE A 284 19.59 -18.27 -1.10
CA ILE A 284 19.36 -17.49 0.12
C ILE A 284 19.78 -18.32 1.32
N ASN A 285 20.62 -17.76 2.17
CA ASN A 285 21.13 -18.42 3.37
C ASN A 285 20.17 -18.31 4.56
N VAL A 286 20.38 -19.16 5.58
CA VAL A 286 19.65 -19.06 6.85
C VAL A 286 19.97 -17.71 7.52
N GLY A 287 18.94 -17.02 8.02
CA GLY A 287 19.06 -15.71 8.67
C GLY A 287 19.17 -14.54 7.70
N GLU A 288 19.25 -14.80 6.39
CA GLU A 288 19.34 -13.75 5.38
C GLU A 288 17.98 -13.06 5.15
N GLU A 289 18.03 -11.75 4.88
CA GLU A 289 16.84 -10.96 4.58
C GLU A 289 16.32 -11.20 3.15
N LEU A 290 15.02 -11.40 3.05
CA LEU A 290 14.28 -11.45 1.80
C LEU A 290 14.01 -10.02 1.34
N THR A 291 14.50 -9.66 0.16
CA THR A 291 14.42 -8.31 -0.40
C THR A 291 13.96 -8.33 -1.85
N LEU A 292 13.26 -7.27 -2.26
CA LEU A 292 12.79 -7.04 -3.63
C LEU A 292 13.47 -5.81 -4.24
N ASN A 293 13.60 -5.80 -5.56
CA ASN A 293 13.82 -4.55 -6.27
C ASN A 293 12.47 -3.87 -6.55
N TYR A 294 12.18 -2.77 -5.85
CA TYR A 294 10.93 -2.02 -6.02
C TYR A 294 10.82 -1.33 -7.39
N ARG A 295 11.96 -1.11 -8.07
CA ARG A 295 12.00 -0.48 -9.40
C ARG A 295 11.50 -1.40 -10.51
N GLY A 296 11.33 -2.70 -10.21
CA GLY A 296 11.00 -3.72 -11.21
C GLY A 296 12.16 -4.02 -12.17
N THR A 297 12.06 -5.12 -12.90
CA THR A 297 13.08 -5.55 -13.86
C THR A 297 12.90 -4.80 -15.19
N LEU A 298 13.23 -3.52 -15.26
CA LEU A 298 13.14 -2.71 -16.48
C LEU A 298 14.42 -2.75 -17.36
N LYS A 299 15.50 -3.43 -16.91
CA LYS A 299 16.84 -3.33 -17.54
C LYS A 299 17.44 -4.63 -18.12
N GLN A 300 16.65 -5.61 -18.58
CA GLN A 300 17.23 -6.83 -19.19
C GLN A 300 16.69 -7.24 -20.57
N LEU A 301 15.94 -6.38 -21.27
CA LEU A 301 15.72 -6.53 -22.71
C LEU A 301 15.81 -5.17 -23.41
N GLY A 302 17.02 -4.79 -23.81
CA GLY A 302 17.28 -3.59 -24.60
C GLY A 302 18.66 -3.05 -24.33
N ASN A 303 19.53 -3.11 -25.33
CA ASN A 303 20.92 -2.69 -25.29
C ASN A 303 21.12 -1.18 -25.01
N SER A 304 22.37 -0.89 -24.64
CA SER A 304 23.14 0.37 -24.66
C SER A 304 22.79 1.47 -23.65
N ASP A 305 23.81 1.75 -22.84
CA ASP A 305 24.33 3.07 -22.49
C ASP A 305 23.31 4.15 -22.13
N LEU A 306 23.31 4.51 -20.84
CA LEU A 306 23.48 5.88 -20.39
C LEU A 306 23.85 5.87 -18.90
N VAL A 307 25.02 6.42 -18.63
CA VAL A 307 25.52 6.82 -17.32
C VAL A 307 24.54 7.84 -16.72
N GLY A 308 24.21 7.65 -15.45
CA GLY A 308 23.33 8.52 -14.69
C GLY A 308 23.26 8.03 -13.26
N ASP A 309 24.33 8.33 -12.52
CA ASP A 309 24.40 8.22 -11.07
C ASP A 309 23.46 9.29 -10.50
N GLY A 310 22.36 8.85 -9.91
CA GLY A 310 21.33 9.69 -9.33
C GLY A 310 20.65 8.90 -8.23
N ASP A 311 20.64 9.47 -7.04
CA ASP A 311 20.10 8.87 -5.82
C ASP A 311 18.56 8.86 -5.87
N TRP A 312 18.00 7.88 -6.57
CA TRP A 312 16.55 7.72 -6.86
C TRP A 312 15.69 7.29 -5.63
N TRP A 313 15.92 7.84 -4.44
CA TRP A 313 14.89 7.80 -3.38
C TRP A 313 13.64 8.59 -3.80
N GLU A 314 13.81 9.58 -4.69
CA GLU A 314 12.82 10.53 -5.22
C GLU A 314 11.71 9.90 -6.11
N SER A 315 11.99 8.78 -6.79
CA SER A 315 11.07 8.27 -7.83
C SER A 315 9.86 7.48 -7.32
N ARG A 316 9.68 7.34 -5.99
CA ARG A 316 8.45 6.75 -5.41
C ARG A 316 7.29 7.75 -5.37
N TYR A 317 7.58 9.02 -5.61
CA TYR A 317 6.63 10.10 -5.43
C TYR A 317 6.32 10.86 -6.73
N LEU A 318 7.19 10.76 -7.72
CA LEU A 318 7.01 11.33 -9.04
C LEU A 318 6.46 10.27 -9.99
N ILE A 319 5.13 10.23 -10.16
CA ILE A 319 4.58 9.70 -11.41
C ILE A 319 4.75 10.83 -12.42
N SER A 320 5.85 10.79 -13.17
CA SER A 320 5.95 11.52 -14.42
C SER A 320 4.84 11.01 -15.34
N THR A 321 3.95 11.93 -15.72
CA THR A 321 2.82 11.75 -16.63
C THR A 321 3.23 11.87 -18.10
N GLU A 322 4.35 11.27 -18.48
CA GLU A 322 4.62 11.07 -19.91
C GLU A 322 4.18 9.66 -20.30
N GLU A 323 3.22 9.63 -21.23
CA GLU A 323 2.51 8.47 -21.81
C GLU A 323 1.25 8.00 -21.07
N ALA A 324 0.20 8.82 -21.21
CA ALA A 324 -1.18 8.31 -21.36
C ALA A 324 -1.36 7.64 -22.74
#